data_AF-A0A453JTS6-F1
#
_entry.id   AF-A0A453JTS6-F1
#
_cell.length_a   1.000
_cell.length_b   1.000
_cell.length_c   1.000
_cell.angle_alpha   90.00
_cell.angle_beta   90.00
_cell.angle_gamma   90.00
#
_symmetry.space_group_name_H-M   'P 1'
#
loop_
_entity.id
_entity.type
_entity.pdbx_description
1 polymer ?
#
loop_
_entity_poly.entity_id
_entity_poly.type
_entity_poly.pdbx_seq_one_letter_code
_entity_poly.pdbx_strand_id
1 'polypeptide(L)'
;MVVSITGDRPAVAARDVESVMYASFDLLPGDFTIHAHCPEDFLLIFATRELMDRLSGDHFINGPGFTLALRPWNKLAHAQLGSLDCSVELELRGIPAQAWHLSTAEHLLGTSCWIERLHPNTRSRADLATFCLTARTCDPAS
;
A
#
# COMPACT_ATOMS: atom_id res chain seq x y z
N MET A 1 -11.38 6.11 7.57
CA MET A 1 -11.67 7.43 6.99
C MET A 1 -10.40 8.24 7.04
N VAL A 2 -10.08 9.04 6.01
CA VAL A 2 -8.90 9.91 6.05
C VAL A 2 -9.27 11.32 6.44
N VAL A 3 -8.34 11.98 7.12
CA VAL A 3 -8.46 13.37 7.54
C VAL A 3 -7.28 14.13 6.95
N SER A 4 -7.60 15.22 6.26
CA SER A 4 -6.61 16.17 5.78
C SER A 4 -6.88 17.53 6.40
N ILE A 5 -5.82 18.21 6.83
CA ILE A 5 -5.90 19.60 7.24
C ILE A 5 -5.91 20.44 5.97
N THR A 6 -6.94 21.28 5.82
CA THR A 6 -7.09 22.20 4.70
C THR A 6 -6.76 23.63 5.12
N GLY A 7 -6.35 24.46 4.16
CA GLY A 7 -5.90 25.83 4.41
C GLY A 7 -4.39 25.94 4.56
N ASP A 8 -3.96 26.62 5.62
CA ASP A 8 -2.56 26.94 5.96
C ASP A 8 -1.77 25.76 6.55
N ARG A 9 -2.40 24.58 6.67
CA ARG A 9 -1.81 23.32 7.16
C ARG A 9 -0.86 23.52 8.36
N PRO A 10 -1.35 24.10 9.47
CA PRO A 10 -0.55 24.18 10.68
C PRO A 10 -0.22 22.76 11.18
N ALA A 11 0.88 22.62 11.92
CA ALA A 11 1.18 21.37 12.60
C ALA A 11 0.14 21.15 13.72
N VAL A 12 -0.86 20.31 13.45
CA VAL A 12 -1.94 19.97 14.40
C VAL A 12 -1.61 18.62 15.05
N ALA A 13 -1.83 18.50 16.37
CA ALA A 13 -1.66 17.22 17.05
C ALA A 13 -2.93 16.37 16.95
N ALA A 14 -2.77 15.04 16.98
CA ALA A 14 -3.89 14.10 16.90
C ALA A 14 -5.00 14.37 17.94
N ARG A 15 -4.62 14.76 19.17
CA ARG A 15 -5.53 15.15 20.26
C ARG A 15 -6.45 16.33 19.93
N ASP A 16 -5.97 17.27 19.12
CA ASP A 16 -6.73 18.45 18.75
C ASP A 16 -7.79 18.05 17.71
N VAL A 17 -7.43 17.15 16.80
CA VAL A 17 -8.35 16.52 15.84
C VAL A 17 -9.39 15.66 16.56
N GLU A 18 -8.99 14.84 17.54
CA GLU A 18 -9.92 14.06 18.38
C GLU A 18 -10.93 14.96 19.08
N SER A 19 -10.47 16.05 19.68
CA SER A 19 -11.33 17.01 20.38
C SER A 19 -12.37 17.64 19.44
N VAL A 20 -11.96 17.99 18.21
CA VAL A 20 -12.88 18.50 17.17
C VAL A 20 -13.87 17.43 16.73
N MET A 21 -13.44 16.18 16.60
CA MET A 21 -14.31 15.05 16.24
C MET A 21 -15.37 14.76 17.31
N TYR A 22 -14.98 14.76 18.59
CA TYR A 22 -15.91 14.61 19.71
C TYR A 22 -16.94 15.74 19.73
N ALA A 23 -16.49 17.00 19.57
CA ALA A 23 -17.37 18.15 19.57
C ALA A 23 -18.34 18.21 18.38
N SER A 24 -17.93 17.70 17.21
CA SER A 24 -18.69 17.87 15.96
C SER A 24 -19.67 16.73 15.67
N PHE A 25 -19.42 15.52 16.21
CA PHE A 25 -20.17 14.32 15.84
C PHE A 25 -20.74 13.52 17.02
N ASP A 26 -20.73 14.09 18.22
CA ASP A 26 -21.23 13.44 19.44
C ASP A 26 -20.63 12.03 19.61
N LEU A 27 -19.31 11.95 19.43
CA LEU A 27 -18.53 10.72 19.55
C LEU A 27 -18.01 10.58 20.99
N LEU A 28 -17.89 9.35 21.45
CA LEU A 28 -17.34 9.02 22.76
C LEU A 28 -15.90 8.49 22.67
N PRO A 29 -15.11 8.59 23.75
CA PRO A 29 -13.81 7.93 23.82
C PRO A 29 -13.96 6.43 23.55
N GLY A 30 -13.25 5.92 22.55
CA GLY A 30 -13.33 4.52 22.12
C GLY A 30 -14.17 4.26 20.87
N ASP A 31 -14.99 5.22 20.43
CA ASP A 31 -15.77 5.10 19.18
C ASP A 31 -14.88 5.08 17.93
N PHE A 32 -13.68 5.65 18.03
CA PHE A 32 -12.67 5.63 17.00
C PHE A 32 -11.27 5.73 17.59
N THR A 33 -10.28 5.42 16.76
CA THR A 33 -8.87 5.72 17.00
C THR A 33 -8.33 6.57 15.86
N ILE A 34 -7.42 7.48 16.18
CA ILE A 34 -6.72 8.31 15.20
C ILE A 34 -5.24 7.93 15.14
N HIS A 35 -4.69 7.91 13.93
CA HIS A 35 -3.30 7.61 13.68
C HIS A 35 -2.71 8.65 12.74
N ALA A 36 -1.49 9.10 13.02
CA ALA A 36 -0.75 9.90 12.04
C ALA A 36 -0.57 9.05 10.78
N HIS A 37 -0.80 9.65 9.62
CA HIS A 37 -0.73 8.98 8.33
C HIS A 37 0.07 9.85 7.35
N CYS A 38 0.50 9.28 6.23
CA CYS A 38 1.02 10.00 5.06
C CYS A 38 0.53 9.22 3.83
N PRO A 39 0.08 9.89 2.75
CA PRO A 39 0.32 11.30 2.41
C PRO A 39 -0.69 12.33 2.96
N GLU A 40 -1.84 11.91 3.47
CA GLU A 40 -2.74 12.75 4.27
C GLU A 40 -2.17 13.00 5.68
N ASP A 41 -2.86 13.76 6.53
CA ASP A 41 -2.37 14.08 7.86
C ASP A 41 -2.73 12.98 8.89
N PHE A 42 -3.95 12.44 8.83
CA PHE A 42 -4.41 11.40 9.77
C PHE A 42 -5.33 10.36 9.15
N LEU A 43 -5.36 9.18 9.77
CA LEU A 43 -6.29 8.10 9.50
C LEU A 43 -7.17 7.83 10.73
N LEU A 44 -8.49 7.83 10.53
CA LEU A 44 -9.49 7.47 11.54
C LEU A 44 -10.01 6.05 11.30
N ILE A 45 -9.99 5.24 12.36
CA ILE A 45 -10.55 3.89 12.38
C ILE A 45 -11.68 3.85 13.41
N PHE A 46 -12.91 3.67 12.93
CA PHE A 46 -14.10 3.56 13.77
C PHE A 46 -14.23 2.16 14.38
N ALA A 47 -14.74 2.10 15.61
CA ALA A 47 -14.97 0.85 16.32
C ALA A 47 -16.13 0.05 15.74
N THR A 48 -17.13 0.72 15.16
CA THR A 48 -18.33 0.10 14.60
C THR A 48 -18.59 0.56 13.17
N ARG A 49 -19.30 -0.29 12.41
CA ARG A 49 -19.66 0.02 11.03
C ARG A 49 -20.75 1.09 10.97
N GLU A 50 -21.65 1.13 11.94
CA GLU A 50 -22.73 2.11 12.02
C GLU A 50 -22.19 3.54 12.14
N LEU A 51 -21.12 3.73 12.92
CA LEU A 51 -20.42 5.02 13.03
C LEU A 51 -19.73 5.40 11.72
N MET A 52 -19.10 4.43 11.07
CA MET A 52 -18.47 4.64 9.76
C MET A 52 -19.52 5.01 8.69
N ASP A 53 -20.63 4.29 8.63
CA ASP A 53 -21.72 4.53 7.68
C ASP A 53 -22.40 5.88 7.95
N ARG A 54 -22.52 6.29 9.21
CA ARG A 54 -23.04 7.62 9.58
C ARG A 54 -22.17 8.77 9.08
N LEU A 55 -20.85 8.54 9.01
CA LEU A 55 -19.85 9.49 8.51
C LEU A 55 -19.40 9.14 7.08
N SER A 56 -20.23 8.38 6.35
CA SER A 56 -19.95 8.04 4.96
C SER A 56 -20.20 9.25 4.07
N GLY A 57 -19.13 9.99 3.78
CA GLY A 57 -19.18 11.15 2.90
C GLY A 57 -18.01 12.10 3.11
N ASP A 58 -17.97 13.13 2.28
CA ASP A 58 -17.02 14.22 2.45
C ASP A 58 -17.56 15.23 3.46
N HIS A 59 -16.81 15.45 4.53
CA HIS A 59 -17.17 16.40 5.58
C HIS A 59 -16.08 17.46 5.73
N PHE A 60 -16.49 18.71 5.93
CA PHE A 60 -15.59 19.82 6.25
C PHE A 60 -15.94 20.38 7.61
N ILE A 61 -14.97 20.40 8.53
CA ILE A 61 -15.17 20.82 9.91
C ILE A 61 -14.19 21.94 10.23
N ASN A 62 -14.70 23.04 10.75
CA ASN A 62 -13.86 24.14 11.20
C ASN A 62 -13.47 23.91 12.65
N GLY A 63 -12.19 23.60 12.86
CA GLY A 63 -11.57 23.58 14.18
C GLY A 63 -11.02 24.95 14.57
N PRO A 64 -10.49 25.08 15.79
CA PRO A 64 -9.86 26.31 16.25
C PRO A 64 -8.53 26.52 15.52
N GLY A 65 -8.55 27.32 14.45
CA GLY A 65 -7.36 27.70 13.69
C GLY A 65 -6.96 26.71 12.57
N PHE A 66 -7.79 25.74 12.25
CA PHE A 66 -7.60 24.85 11.11
C PHE A 66 -8.94 24.29 10.61
N THR A 67 -8.99 23.84 9.37
CA THR A 67 -10.15 23.14 8.83
C THR A 67 -9.79 21.69 8.55
N LEU A 68 -10.65 20.76 8.95
CA LEU A 68 -10.52 19.33 8.67
C LEU A 68 -11.39 18.98 7.47
N ALA A 69 -10.80 18.34 6.47
CA ALA A 69 -11.53 17.63 5.44
C ALA A 69 -11.48 16.13 5.74
N LEU A 70 -12.63 15.53 6.01
CA LEU A 70 -12.76 14.10 6.19
C LEU A 70 -13.32 13.49 4.92
N ARG A 71 -12.70 12.41 4.46
CA ARG A 71 -13.13 11.68 3.27
C ARG A 71 -13.11 10.18 3.51
N PRO A 72 -14.04 9.41 2.90
CA PRO A 72 -13.99 7.95 2.96
C PRO A 72 -12.65 7.44 2.42
N TRP A 73 -12.07 6.44 3.08
CA TRP A 73 -10.86 5.82 2.56
C TRP A 73 -11.22 4.91 1.40
N ASN A 74 -10.59 5.13 0.25
CA ASN A 74 -10.66 4.20 -0.86
C ASN A 74 -9.48 3.22 -0.73
N LYS A 75 -9.72 1.90 -0.85
CA LYS A 75 -8.64 0.89 -0.84
C LYS A 75 -7.63 1.06 -1.97
N LEU A 76 -8.02 1.77 -3.03
CA LEU A 76 -7.16 2.14 -4.14
C LEU A 76 -6.52 3.52 -3.96
N ALA A 77 -6.87 4.26 -2.90
CA ALA A 77 -6.18 5.50 -2.58
C ALA A 77 -4.70 5.18 -2.33
N HIS A 78 -3.83 5.88 -3.06
CA HIS A 78 -2.37 5.68 -3.02
C HIS A 78 -1.87 4.31 -3.47
N ALA A 79 -2.73 3.48 -4.08
CA ALA A 79 -2.26 2.37 -4.88
C ALA A 79 -1.48 2.95 -6.06
N GLN A 80 -0.16 2.98 -5.96
CA GLN A 80 0.68 3.30 -7.09
C GLN A 80 0.65 2.12 -8.04
N LEU A 81 0.27 2.37 -9.29
CA LEU A 81 0.43 1.42 -10.37
C LEU A 81 1.94 1.26 -10.60
N GLY A 82 2.53 0.21 -10.02
CA GLY A 82 3.86 -0.24 -10.42
C GLY A 82 3.75 -0.90 -11.78
N SER A 83 4.10 -0.18 -12.84
CA SER A 83 4.15 -0.76 -14.18
C SER A 83 5.48 -1.51 -14.34
N LEU A 84 5.39 -2.85 -14.40
CA LEU A 84 6.53 -3.70 -14.72
C LEU A 84 6.67 -3.74 -16.25
N ASP A 85 7.06 -2.61 -16.84
CA ASP A 85 7.01 -2.39 -18.30
C ASP A 85 8.13 -3.10 -19.07
N CYS A 86 9.22 -3.44 -18.39
CA CYS A 86 10.37 -4.07 -19.03
C CYS A 86 10.31 -5.59 -18.88
N SER A 87 10.11 -6.31 -19.98
CA SER A 87 10.30 -7.76 -20.04
C SER A 87 11.78 -8.07 -20.27
N VAL A 88 12.38 -8.86 -19.39
CA VAL A 88 13.79 -9.28 -19.42
C VAL A 88 13.89 -10.81 -19.41
N GLU A 89 14.85 -11.34 -20.16
CA GLU A 89 15.25 -12.74 -20.07
C GLU A 89 16.39 -12.88 -19.06
N LEU A 90 16.21 -13.76 -18.08
CA LEU A 90 17.16 -13.99 -17.00
C LEU A 90 17.69 -15.42 -17.06
N GLU A 91 19.00 -15.56 -16.94
CA GLU A 91 19.68 -16.84 -16.74
C GLU A 91 20.27 -16.91 -15.32
N LEU A 92 19.66 -17.71 -14.45
CA LEU A 92 20.22 -17.97 -13.12
C LEU A 92 21.15 -19.18 -13.19
N ARG A 93 22.40 -19.00 -12.75
CA ARG A 93 23.44 -20.05 -12.74
C ARG A 93 23.72 -20.50 -11.31
N GLY A 94 24.07 -21.77 -11.16
CA GLY A 94 24.41 -22.35 -9.86
C GLY A 94 23.20 -22.74 -8.99
N ILE A 95 21.99 -22.80 -9.56
CA ILE A 95 20.81 -23.33 -8.88
C ILE A 95 21.00 -24.84 -8.68
N PRO A 96 21.05 -25.34 -7.44
CA PRO A 96 21.18 -26.77 -7.21
C PRO A 96 19.97 -27.53 -7.77
N ALA A 97 20.18 -28.76 -8.24
CA ALA A 97 19.11 -29.59 -8.79
C ALA A 97 17.94 -29.80 -7.80
N GLN A 98 18.22 -29.90 -6.49
CA GLN A 98 17.17 -29.98 -5.47
C GLN A 98 16.33 -28.70 -5.29
N ALA A 99 16.85 -27.56 -5.75
CA ALA A 99 16.18 -26.26 -5.65
C ALA A 99 15.63 -25.82 -7.01
N TRP A 100 15.49 -26.72 -7.99
CA TRP A 100 15.00 -26.42 -9.33
C TRP A 100 13.47 -26.27 -9.38
N HIS A 101 12.99 -25.25 -8.68
CA HIS A 101 11.59 -24.92 -8.48
C HIS A 101 11.35 -23.45 -8.77
N LEU A 102 10.15 -23.12 -9.23
CA LEU A 102 9.72 -21.72 -9.44
C LEU A 102 9.89 -20.90 -8.15
N SER A 103 9.52 -21.49 -7.00
CA SER A 103 9.64 -20.86 -5.68
C SER A 103 11.07 -20.41 -5.34
N THR A 104 12.08 -21.14 -5.82
CA THR A 104 13.49 -20.75 -5.63
C THR A 104 13.82 -19.51 -6.45
N ALA A 105 13.36 -19.45 -7.70
CA ALA A 105 13.55 -18.26 -8.54
C ALA A 105 12.79 -17.05 -7.98
N GLU A 106 11.57 -17.25 -7.48
CA GLU A 106 10.80 -16.20 -6.80
C GLU A 106 11.53 -15.68 -5.56
N HIS A 107 12.12 -16.58 -4.77
CA HIS A 107 12.88 -16.20 -3.58
C HIS A 107 14.19 -15.46 -3.92
N LEU A 108 14.87 -15.84 -5.00
CA LEU A 108 16.11 -15.18 -5.43
C LEU A 108 15.86 -13.81 -6.05
N LEU A 109 14.78 -13.65 -6.83
CA LEU A 109 14.42 -12.39 -7.48
C LEU A 109 13.70 -11.42 -6.54
N GLY A 110 13.05 -11.95 -5.50
CA GLY A 110 12.40 -11.16 -4.46
C GLY A 110 11.37 -10.18 -5.02
N THR A 111 11.42 -8.94 -4.54
CA THR A 111 10.51 -7.86 -4.96
C THR A 111 10.98 -7.13 -6.22
N SER A 112 12.18 -7.42 -6.72
CA SER A 112 12.78 -6.68 -7.84
C SER A 112 12.18 -7.08 -9.19
N CYS A 113 11.74 -8.33 -9.34
CA CYS A 113 11.21 -8.83 -10.60
C CYS A 113 9.98 -9.73 -10.37
N TRP A 114 8.98 -9.59 -11.23
CA TRP A 114 7.85 -10.52 -11.31
C TRP A 114 8.09 -11.57 -12.39
N ILE A 115 7.99 -12.86 -12.07
CA ILE A 115 8.21 -13.92 -13.06
C ILE A 115 6.99 -14.03 -13.98
N GLU A 116 7.19 -13.76 -15.28
CA GLU A 116 6.14 -13.88 -16.30
C GLU A 116 6.03 -15.32 -16.80
N ARG A 117 7.17 -15.96 -17.10
CA ARG A 117 7.18 -17.31 -17.66
C ARG A 117 8.52 -18.02 -17.46
N LEU A 118 8.49 -19.32 -17.17
CA LEU A 118 9.69 -20.18 -17.25
C LEU A 118 9.97 -20.61 -18.69
N HIS A 119 11.24 -20.64 -19.08
CA HIS A 119 11.64 -21.15 -20.40
C HIS A 119 11.33 -22.65 -20.53
N PRO A 120 10.93 -23.16 -21.72
CA PRO A 120 10.65 -24.58 -21.92
C PRO A 120 11.78 -25.51 -21.46
N ASN A 121 13.04 -25.15 -21.69
CA ASN A 121 14.22 -25.94 -21.28
C ASN A 121 14.32 -26.09 -19.76
N THR A 122 13.98 -25.03 -19.03
CA THR A 122 13.98 -25.02 -17.56
C THR A 122 12.79 -25.79 -17.00
N ARG A 123 11.63 -25.72 -17.68
CA ARG A 123 10.44 -26.51 -17.34
C ARG A 123 10.65 -28.01 -17.55
N SER A 124 11.28 -28.39 -18.65
CA SER A 124 11.59 -29.79 -18.97
C SER A 124 12.81 -30.33 -18.21
N ARG A 125 13.55 -29.47 -17.50
CA ARG A 125 14.82 -29.80 -16.84
C ARG A 125 15.84 -30.40 -17.81
N ALA A 126 15.79 -29.97 -19.07
CA ALA A 126 16.68 -30.47 -20.12
C ALA A 126 18.14 -30.07 -19.88
N ASP A 127 18.35 -28.90 -19.28
CA ASP A 127 19.65 -28.40 -18.84
C ASP A 127 19.51 -27.83 -17.42
N LEU A 128 20.24 -28.43 -16.47
CA LEU A 128 20.28 -28.01 -15.07
C LEU A 128 21.46 -27.08 -14.76
N ALA A 129 22.24 -26.67 -15.76
CA ALA A 129 23.30 -25.68 -15.58
C ALA A 129 22.76 -24.24 -15.53
N THR A 130 21.67 -23.96 -16.26
CA THR A 130 21.06 -22.63 -16.40
C THR A 130 19.55 -22.67 -16.18
N PHE A 131 19.07 -21.89 -15.22
CA PHE A 131 17.65 -21.70 -14.97
C PHE A 131 17.18 -20.43 -15.70
N CYS A 132 16.54 -20.60 -16.85
CA CYS A 132 16.12 -19.53 -17.73
C CYS A 132 14.65 -19.17 -17.51
N LEU A 133 14.36 -17.88 -17.39
CA LEU A 133 13.00 -17.37 -17.23
C LEU A 133 12.84 -15.98 -17.85
N THR A 134 11.61 -15.64 -18.18
CA THR A 134 11.20 -14.28 -18.53
C THR A 134 10.59 -13.65 -17.29
N ALA A 135 11.11 -12.50 -16.88
CA ALA A 135 10.57 -11.72 -15.79
C ALA A 135 10.27 -10.30 -16.25
N ARG A 136 9.40 -9.62 -15.50
CA ARG A 136 9.15 -8.20 -15.67
C ARG A 136 9.75 -7.43 -14.51
N THR A 137 10.38 -6.31 -14.82
CA THR A 137 11.02 -5.42 -13.85
C THR A 137 10.60 -3.97 -14.12
N CYS A 138 10.61 -3.15 -13.07
CA CYS A 138 10.46 -1.69 -13.19
C CYS A 138 11.77 -1.01 -13.62
N ASP A 139 12.91 -1.65 -13.35
CA ASP A 139 14.26 -1.16 -13.68
C ASP A 139 15.17 -2.34 -14.02
N PRO A 140 15.60 -2.50 -15.29
CA PRO A 140 16.52 -3.57 -15.69
C PRO A 140 17.99 -3.27 -15.34
N ALA A 141 18.33 -2.10 -14.80
CA ALA A 141 19.71 -1.65 -14.59
C ALA A 141 20.12 -1.49 -13.11
N SER A 142 19.23 -1.74 -12.15
CA SER A 142 19.49 -1.66 -10.70
C SER A 142 20.43 -2.76 -10.17
#